data_AF-A0A382XTB8-F1
#
_entry.id   AF-A0A382XTB8-F1
#
_cell.length_a   1.000
_cell.length_b   1.000
_cell.length_c   1.000
_cell.angle_alpha   90.00
_cell.angle_beta   90.00
_cell.angle_gamma   90.00
#
_symmetry.space_group_name_H-M   'P 1'
#
loop_
_entity.id
_entity.type
_entity.pdbx_description
1 polymer ?
#
loop_
_entity_poly.entity_id
_entity_poly.type
_entity_poly.pdbx_seq_one_letter_code
_entity_poly.pdbx_strand_id
1 'polypeptide(L)'
;GPVVELHAEIARRKTLKPGEITDFPRRSTETGDRSRKQPAGDYIEHVYGEKEGGGTQMLMMSGVPFEKLGLPTLPERSYAAISETIQHFLYQGLIAPIAVLGGLLFVTHRNAHHEDQDNEDRDSAEGGA
;
A
#
# COMPACT_ATOMS: atom_id res chain seq x y z
N GLY A 1 5.87 8.97 -20.86
CA GLY A 1 7.30 8.75 -21.11
C GLY A 1 7.86 7.89 -19.99
N PRO A 2 9.11 7.43 -20.08
CA PRO A 2 9.78 6.74 -18.99
C PRO A 2 9.81 7.61 -17.73
N VAL A 3 9.47 7.05 -16.57
CA VAL A 3 9.49 7.76 -15.26
C VAL A 3 10.89 8.30 -14.93
N VAL A 4 11.94 7.58 -15.36
CA VAL A 4 13.34 8.01 -15.25
C VAL A 4 13.59 9.37 -15.89
N GLU A 5 13.01 9.64 -17.07
CA GLU A 5 13.13 10.94 -17.74
C GLU A 5 12.40 12.05 -16.98
N LEU A 6 11.28 11.71 -16.32
CA LEU A 6 10.54 12.67 -15.47
C LEU A 6 11.36 13.04 -14.24
N HIS A 7 12.02 12.09 -13.57
CA HIS A 7 12.89 12.39 -12.45
C HIS A 7 14.09 13.25 -12.85
N ALA A 8 14.71 12.96 -14.01
CA ALA A 8 15.79 13.80 -14.54
C ALA A 8 15.31 15.24 -14.82
N GLU A 9 14.12 15.39 -15.39
CA GLU A 9 13.50 16.69 -15.63
C GLU A 9 13.18 17.43 -14.33
N ILE A 10 12.65 16.75 -13.31
CA ILE A 10 12.38 17.33 -12.00
C ILE A 10 13.67 17.78 -11.32
N ALA A 11 14.73 16.96 -11.35
CA ALA A 11 16.03 17.32 -10.81
C ALA A 11 16.59 18.58 -11.49
N ARG A 12 16.49 18.65 -12.82
CA ARG A 12 16.85 19.85 -13.59
C ARG A 12 16.07 21.06 -13.12
N ARG A 13 14.74 20.95 -12.96
CA ARG A 13 13.88 22.06 -12.51
C ARG A 13 14.21 22.57 -11.13
N LYS A 14 14.56 21.68 -10.19
CA LYS A 14 14.97 22.06 -8.83
C LYS A 14 16.27 22.87 -8.79
N THR A 15 17.11 22.79 -9.83
CA THR A 15 18.34 23.60 -9.93
C THR A 15 18.12 24.99 -10.54
N LEU A 16 16.95 25.27 -11.10
CA LEU A 16 16.66 26.55 -11.75
C LEU A 16 16.34 27.62 -10.73
N LYS A 17 16.72 28.86 -11.02
CA LYS A 17 16.32 30.00 -10.20
C LYS A 17 14.84 30.32 -10.48
N PRO A 18 14.01 30.53 -9.46
CA PRO A 18 12.62 30.96 -9.68
C PRO A 18 12.57 32.22 -10.57
N GLY A 19 11.68 32.23 -11.55
CA GLY A 19 11.53 33.31 -12.53
C GLY A 19 12.45 33.23 -13.75
N GLU A 20 13.47 32.37 -13.76
CA GLU A 20 14.37 32.19 -14.91
C GLU A 20 13.60 31.61 -16.10
N ILE A 21 13.67 32.26 -17.26
CA ILE A 21 13.04 31.75 -18.48
C ILE A 21 13.83 30.54 -18.98
N THR A 22 13.18 29.38 -18.98
CA THR A 22 13.76 28.13 -19.50
C THR A 22 12.78 27.45 -20.44
N ASP A 23 13.26 26.44 -21.15
CA ASP A 23 12.44 25.64 -22.06
C ASP A 23 11.95 24.36 -21.38
N PHE A 24 10.62 24.17 -21.36
CA PHE A 24 9.98 23.02 -20.77
C PHE A 24 9.46 22.06 -21.85
N PRO A 25 9.82 20.76 -21.79
CA PRO A 25 9.28 19.78 -22.71
C PRO A 25 7.77 19.65 -22.50
N ARG A 26 7.00 19.68 -23.59
CA ARG A 26 5.56 19.49 -23.61
C ARG A 26 5.15 18.87 -24.94
N ARG A 27 3.97 18.24 -25.00
CA ARG A 27 3.42 17.79 -26.28
C ARG A 27 2.28 18.72 -26.68
N SER A 28 2.37 19.35 -27.86
CA SER A 28 1.28 20.15 -28.45
C SER A 28 0.64 19.37 -29.61
N THR A 29 -0.69 19.27 -29.62
CA THR A 29 -1.45 18.68 -30.74
C THR A 29 -1.76 19.69 -31.83
N GLU A 30 -1.75 20.99 -31.53
CA GLU A 30 -2.09 22.06 -32.47
C GLU A 30 -0.87 22.56 -33.24
N THR A 31 0.23 22.81 -32.52
CA THR A 31 1.43 23.46 -33.07
C THR A 31 2.50 22.48 -33.51
N GLY A 32 2.43 21.21 -33.06
CA GLY A 32 3.51 20.24 -33.20
C GLY A 32 4.74 20.50 -32.30
N ASP A 33 4.76 21.64 -31.60
CA ASP A 33 5.82 22.02 -30.68
C ASP A 33 6.01 20.99 -29.57
N ARG A 34 7.28 20.68 -29.31
CA ARG A 34 7.73 19.72 -28.30
C ARG A 34 8.20 20.39 -27.01
N SER A 35 8.16 21.72 -26.97
CA SER A 35 8.75 22.50 -25.89
C SER A 35 8.07 23.87 -25.77
N ARG A 36 8.21 24.56 -24.63
CA ARG A 36 7.66 25.91 -24.38
C ARG A 36 8.52 26.65 -23.39
N LYS A 37 8.84 27.90 -23.73
CA LYS A 37 9.54 28.82 -22.85
C LYS A 37 8.61 29.39 -21.78
N GLN A 38 8.95 29.21 -20.51
CA GLN A 38 8.25 29.80 -19.38
C GLN A 38 9.23 30.13 -18.25
N PRO A 39 8.88 31.06 -17.35
CA PRO A 39 9.63 31.24 -16.11
C PRO A 39 9.56 29.98 -15.26
N ALA A 40 10.67 29.61 -14.63
CA ALA A 40 10.71 28.56 -13.64
C ALA A 40 9.84 28.92 -12.43
N GLY A 41 9.04 27.96 -11.97
CA GLY A 41 8.26 28.12 -10.74
C GLY A 41 9.16 28.14 -9.51
N ASP A 42 8.69 28.81 -8.46
CA ASP A 42 9.26 28.66 -7.12
C ASP A 42 8.69 27.38 -6.51
N TYR A 43 9.40 26.26 -6.63
CA TYR A 43 8.88 24.95 -6.21
C TYR A 43 9.18 24.67 -4.74
N ILE A 44 8.20 24.14 -4.02
CA ILE A 44 8.44 23.59 -2.69
C ILE A 44 9.28 22.30 -2.79
N GLU A 45 9.91 21.92 -1.69
CA GLU A 45 10.73 20.69 -1.60
C GLU A 45 9.85 19.42 -1.47
N HIS A 46 8.91 19.24 -2.40
CA HIS A 46 8.05 18.07 -2.47
C HIS A 46 7.60 17.82 -3.91
N VAL A 47 7.63 16.55 -4.32
CA VAL A 47 7.16 16.07 -5.62
C VAL A 47 6.01 15.12 -5.35
N TYR A 48 4.79 15.59 -5.62
CA TYR A 48 3.61 14.79 -5.34
C TYR A 48 3.45 13.70 -6.41
N GLY A 49 3.09 12.50 -5.96
CA GLY A 49 2.99 11.30 -6.77
C GLY A 49 4.29 10.49 -6.85
N GLU A 50 5.41 10.97 -6.29
CA GLU A 50 6.68 10.23 -6.25
C GLU A 50 6.60 9.05 -5.27
N LYS A 51 5.96 9.27 -4.11
CA LYS A 51 5.84 8.27 -3.05
C LYS A 51 4.41 7.98 -2.65
N GLU A 52 3.52 8.93 -2.89
CA GLU A 52 2.13 8.90 -2.48
C GLU A 52 1.45 7.63 -2.98
N GLY A 53 0.95 6.81 -2.05
CA GLY A 53 0.24 5.58 -2.35
C GLY A 53 1.09 4.50 -3.02
N GLY A 54 2.40 4.46 -2.78
CA GLY A 54 3.33 3.52 -3.43
C GLY A 54 3.99 4.05 -4.70
N GLY A 55 3.84 5.35 -4.97
CA GLY A 55 4.34 6.01 -6.16
C GLY A 55 3.41 5.89 -7.36
N THR A 56 3.47 6.88 -8.24
CA THR A 56 2.60 7.03 -9.40
C THR A 56 3.41 7.38 -10.65
N GLN A 57 2.80 7.22 -11.83
CA GLN A 57 3.41 7.68 -13.09
C GLN A 57 3.20 9.18 -13.36
N MET A 58 2.43 9.87 -12.49
CA MET A 58 2.07 11.27 -12.65
C MET A 58 2.73 12.09 -11.53
N LEU A 59 3.82 12.75 -11.88
CA LEU A 59 4.59 13.56 -10.93
C LEU A 59 4.19 15.03 -11.05
N MET A 60 3.93 15.66 -9.91
CA MET A 60 3.54 17.06 -9.83
C MET A 60 4.54 17.88 -9.01
N MET A 61 4.85 19.08 -9.51
CA MET A 61 5.62 20.09 -8.78
C MET A 61 4.75 21.33 -8.59
N SER A 62 4.82 21.95 -7.42
CA SER A 62 4.00 23.10 -7.05
C SER A 62 4.82 24.12 -6.28
N GLY A 63 4.44 25.40 -6.36
CA GLY A 63 4.96 26.45 -5.48
C GLY A 63 4.13 26.71 -4.24
N VAL A 64 3.03 25.99 -4.08
CA VAL A 64 2.20 26.01 -2.87
C VAL A 64 2.05 24.59 -2.34
N PRO A 65 1.88 24.41 -1.01
CA PRO A 65 1.58 23.12 -0.41
C PRO A 65 0.40 22.42 -1.11
N PHE A 66 0.53 21.11 -1.35
CA PHE A 66 -0.44 20.34 -2.15
C PHE A 66 -1.79 20.18 -1.45
N GLU A 67 -1.83 20.31 -0.13
CA GLU A 67 -3.06 20.35 0.67
C GLU A 67 -3.93 21.56 0.29
N LYS A 68 -3.30 22.69 -0.08
CA LYS A 68 -4.02 23.88 -0.59
C LYS A 68 -4.58 23.68 -2.00
N LEU A 69 -4.06 22.70 -2.73
CA LEU A 69 -4.59 22.27 -4.02
C LEU A 69 -5.68 21.20 -3.87
N GLY A 70 -6.05 20.84 -2.63
CA GLY A 70 -7.03 19.81 -2.34
C GLY A 70 -6.52 18.38 -2.53
N LEU A 71 -5.20 18.19 -2.67
CA LEU A 71 -4.62 16.85 -2.74
C LEU A 71 -4.46 16.27 -1.31
N PRO A 72 -4.83 15.01 -1.09
CA PRO A 72 -4.68 14.37 0.21
C PRO A 72 -3.23 14.01 0.50
N THR A 73 -2.84 13.98 1.76
CA THR A 73 -1.58 13.36 2.18
C THR A 73 -1.75 11.84 2.16
N LEU A 74 -0.93 11.12 1.40
CA LEU A 74 -0.99 9.67 1.27
C LEU A 74 0.27 9.02 1.85
N PRO A 75 0.16 7.79 2.40
CA PRO A 75 1.34 7.06 2.88
C PRO A 75 2.27 6.68 1.73
N GLU A 76 3.57 6.51 2.02
CA GLU A 76 4.55 6.09 1.00
C GLU A 76 4.28 4.68 0.47
N ARG A 77 3.61 3.83 1.25
CA ARG A 77 3.27 2.45 0.87
C ARG A 77 1.82 2.39 0.41
N SER A 78 1.57 1.71 -0.71
CA SER A 78 0.21 1.53 -1.23
C SER A 78 -0.65 0.68 -0.29
N TYR A 79 -1.94 0.99 -0.22
CA TYR A 79 -2.90 0.16 0.51
C TYR A 79 -2.94 -1.28 -0.03
N ALA A 80 -2.77 -1.44 -1.35
CA ALA A 80 -2.68 -2.75 -1.99
C ALA A 80 -1.49 -3.56 -1.48
N ALA A 81 -0.30 -2.96 -1.37
CA ALA A 81 0.90 -3.63 -0.85
C ALA A 81 0.76 -4.01 0.63
N ILE A 82 0.00 -3.23 1.41
CA ILE A 82 -0.34 -3.57 2.79
C ILE A 82 -1.27 -4.80 2.81
N SER A 83 -2.34 -4.80 2.01
CA SER A 83 -3.26 -5.93 1.92
C SER A 83 -2.58 -7.22 1.43
N GLU A 84 -1.73 -7.11 0.41
CA GLU A 84 -0.89 -8.20 -0.10
C GLU A 84 -0.06 -8.82 1.04
N THR A 85 0.60 -7.99 1.86
CA THR A 85 1.40 -8.46 3.00
C THR A 85 0.56 -9.23 4.02
N ILE A 86 -0.64 -8.74 4.32
CA ILE A 86 -1.55 -9.39 5.28
C ILE A 86 -2.01 -10.75 4.73
N GLN A 87 -2.43 -10.78 3.47
CA GLN A 87 -2.89 -12.01 2.83
C GLN A 87 -1.77 -13.04 2.72
N HIS A 88 -0.58 -12.62 2.26
CA HIS A 88 0.57 -13.50 2.25
C HIS A 88 0.86 -14.00 3.65
N PHE A 89 0.95 -13.16 4.68
CA PHE A 89 1.24 -13.64 6.04
C PHE A 89 0.24 -14.68 6.56
N LEU A 90 -1.06 -14.46 6.37
CA LEU A 90 -2.11 -15.35 6.87
C LEU A 90 -2.14 -16.70 6.15
N TYR A 91 -1.89 -16.70 4.84
CA TYR A 91 -2.00 -17.90 4.00
C TYR A 91 -0.65 -18.52 3.63
N GLN A 92 0.47 -17.85 3.90
CA GLN A 92 1.81 -18.37 3.67
C GLN A 92 2.04 -19.58 4.55
N GLY A 93 2.34 -20.71 3.91
CA GLY A 93 2.50 -21.99 4.59
C GLY A 93 1.22 -22.54 5.24
N LEU A 94 0.04 -22.02 4.87
CA LEU A 94 -1.26 -22.40 5.43
C LEU A 94 -1.34 -22.27 6.97
N ILE A 95 -0.59 -21.36 7.59
CA ILE A 95 -0.54 -21.22 9.06
C ILE A 95 -1.94 -21.00 9.64
N ALA A 96 -2.69 -20.00 9.15
CA ALA A 96 -4.02 -19.71 9.68
C ALA A 96 -5.01 -20.87 9.43
N PRO A 97 -5.13 -21.44 8.22
CA PRO A 97 -5.96 -22.63 8.00
C PRO A 97 -5.60 -23.82 8.92
N ILE A 98 -4.32 -24.13 9.09
CA ILE A 98 -3.85 -25.24 9.94
C ILE A 98 -4.17 -24.97 11.40
N ALA A 99 -3.95 -23.74 11.89
CA ALA A 99 -4.25 -23.37 13.26
C ALA A 99 -5.75 -23.48 13.56
N VAL A 100 -6.61 -23.01 12.65
CA VAL A 100 -8.07 -23.12 12.78
C VAL A 100 -8.50 -24.59 12.79
N LEU A 101 -8.02 -25.39 11.82
CA LEU A 101 -8.34 -26.81 11.74
C LEU A 101 -7.86 -27.57 12.99
N GLY A 102 -6.62 -27.34 13.43
CA GLY A 102 -6.05 -27.94 14.63
C GLY A 102 -6.83 -27.56 15.89
N GLY A 103 -7.24 -26.30 16.01
CA GLY A 103 -8.10 -25.83 17.11
C GLY A 103 -9.47 -26.52 17.12
N LEU A 104 -10.13 -26.63 15.97
CA LEU A 104 -11.42 -27.33 15.86
C LEU A 104 -11.27 -28.82 16.23
N LEU A 105 -10.25 -29.50 15.72
CA LEU A 105 -9.98 -30.91 16.04
C LEU A 105 -9.75 -31.12 17.54
N PHE A 106 -8.97 -30.25 18.19
CA PHE A 106 -8.73 -30.30 19.63
C PHE A 106 -10.01 -30.16 20.46
N VAL A 107 -10.88 -29.19 20.11
CA VAL A 107 -12.16 -29.00 20.79
C VAL A 107 -13.06 -30.23 20.64
N THR A 108 -13.17 -30.79 19.42
CA THR A 108 -13.97 -32.00 19.20
C THR A 108 -13.44 -33.20 19.97
N HIS A 109 -12.12 -33.39 20.04
CA HIS A 109 -11.51 -34.48 20.78
C HIS A 109 -11.74 -34.35 22.28
N ARG A 110 -11.63 -33.13 22.82
CA ARG A 110 -11.90 -32.89 24.25
C ARG A 110 -13.37 -33.12 24.60
N ASN A 111 -14.29 -32.73 23.72
CA ASN A 111 -15.72 -32.92 23.95
C ASN A 111 -16.11 -34.42 23.94
N ALA A 112 -15.56 -35.19 23.00
CA ALA A 112 -15.79 -36.64 22.95
C ALA A 112 -15.27 -37.37 24.21
N HIS A 113 -14.08 -37.01 24.70
CA HIS A 113 -13.50 -37.63 25.90
C HIS A 113 -14.24 -37.32 27.21
N HIS A 114 -15.06 -36.26 27.26
CA HIS A 114 -15.93 -35.97 28.40
C HIS A 114 -17.17 -36.85 28.41
N GLU A 115 -17.70 -37.24 27.24
CA GLU A 115 -18.85 -38.13 27.14
C GLU A 115 -18.52 -39.58 27.53
N ASP A 116 -17.27 -40.03 27.31
CA ASP A 116 -16.83 -41.37 27.71
C ASP A 116 -16.64 -41.49 29.24
N GLN A 117 -16.08 -40.47 29.91
CA GLN A 117 -15.90 -40.46 31.37
C GLN A 117 -17.24 -40.34 32.12
N ASP A 118 -18.18 -39.52 31.62
CA ASP A 118 -19.52 -39.41 32.20
C ASP A 118 -20.33 -40.72 32.06
N ASN A 119 -20.03 -41.58 31.08
CA ASN A 119 -20.65 -42.90 30.92
C ASN A 119 -19.96 -43.98 31.79
N GLU A 120 -18.63 -43.99 31.91
CA GLU A 120 -17.90 -44.91 32.81
C GLU A 120 -18.22 -44.67 34.29
N ASP A 121 -18.39 -43.41 34.71
CA ASP A 121 -18.78 -43.07 36.09
C ASP A 121 -20.24 -43.46 36.40
N ARG A 122 -21.13 -43.45 35.40
CA ARG A 122 -22.53 -43.90 35.54
C ARG A 122 -22.64 -45.43 35.62
N ASP A 123 -21.90 -46.16 34.78
CA ASP A 123 -21.85 -47.62 34.84
C ASP A 123 -21.19 -48.12 36.14
N SER A 124 -20.18 -47.40 36.66
CA SER A 124 -19.53 -47.72 37.92
C SER A 124 -20.42 -47.46 39.16
N ALA A 125 -21.37 -46.53 39.06
CA ALA A 125 -22.34 -46.23 40.12
C ALA A 125 -23.55 -47.20 40.13
N GLU A 126 -23.91 -47.81 39.00
CA GLU A 126 -24.96 -48.84 38.92
C GLU A 126 -24.44 -50.28 39.15
N GLY A 127 -23.13 -50.53 38.96
CA GLY A 127 -22.52 -51.86 39.16
C GLY A 127 -22.16 -52.23 40.61
N GLY A 128 -22.38 -51.32 41.57
CA GLY A 128 -22.07 -51.52 43.00
C GLY A 128 -23.32 -51.61 43.87
N ALA A 129 -24.13 -52.66 43.71
CA ALA A 129 -25.27 -53.00 44.59
C ALA A 129 -25.25 -54.48 44.96
#